data_AF-A0A524C1R3-F1
#
_entry.id   AF-A0A524C1R3-F1
#
_cell.length_a   1.000
_cell.length_b   1.000
_cell.length_c   1.000
_cell.angle_alpha   90.00
_cell.angle_beta   90.00
_cell.angle_gamma   90.00
#
_symmetry.space_group_name_H-M   'P 1'
#
loop_
_entity.id
_entity.type
_entity.pdbx_description
1 polymer ?
#
loop_
_entity_poly.entity_id
_entity_poly.type
_entity_poly.pdbx_seq_one_letter_code
_entity_poly.pdbx_strand_id
1 'polypeptide(L)'
;MNTEIEFVYKEEYWYISAFLNSDKISEEEITNRMDSLVKEILSSVNEDKIYSKKHKEFIFEMVQKISFKCDWVPYIDDLPYHDENTNLSYDTLGYFKFKVEYFKDDLDKKKKIKPYFLQEIPYIIRNGINNAEKKLTDAVYLDLESPIYIFVTSNGTNPPDIMWTQEKIKEHKKSLAYWTVLYSGQWEDYSSKLYEERIKGNLSNRLSELHYINRNSGFVYMAEYNYENYFDAYMVGNVLEPTARMRSIIFFLRSINESLDLIFLSTHSESVVNLVNLESKIKDLRYLRGIIQSTLSTIYDELIYNRRQHYTSVLNHL
;
A
#
# COMPACT_ATOMS: atom_id res chain seq x y z
N MET A 1 -3.34 -2.93 36.39
CA MET A 1 -4.35 -3.76 35.70
C MET A 1 -4.36 -3.32 34.26
N ASN A 2 -3.99 -4.18 33.31
CA ASN A 2 -4.03 -3.85 31.88
C ASN A 2 -5.48 -3.93 31.41
N THR A 3 -6.14 -2.80 31.25
CA THR A 3 -7.36 -2.68 30.46
C THR A 3 -6.97 -2.79 28.98
N GLU A 4 -6.88 -4.02 28.47
CA GLU A 4 -6.63 -4.25 27.04
C GLU A 4 -7.84 -3.74 26.25
N ILE A 5 -7.59 -2.77 25.37
CA ILE A 5 -8.57 -2.31 24.37
C ILE A 5 -8.52 -3.24 23.17
N GLU A 6 -9.69 -3.56 22.62
CA GLU A 6 -9.81 -4.27 21.34
C GLU A 6 -10.38 -3.34 20.27
N PHE A 7 -9.74 -3.29 19.10
CA PHE A 7 -10.28 -2.61 17.93
C PHE A 7 -11.18 -3.55 17.14
N VAL A 8 -12.24 -3.01 16.56
CA VAL A 8 -13.16 -3.72 15.66
C VAL A 8 -12.70 -3.46 14.23
N TYR A 9 -12.30 -4.52 13.53
CA TYR A 9 -11.97 -4.45 12.11
C TYR A 9 -13.18 -4.00 11.27
N LYS A 10 -12.96 -3.09 10.33
CA LYS A 10 -13.99 -2.63 9.38
C LYS A 10 -13.71 -3.10 7.95
N GLU A 11 -12.62 -2.65 7.35
CA GLU A 11 -12.23 -3.04 5.98
C GLU A 11 -10.77 -2.70 5.72
N GLU A 12 -10.23 -3.16 4.58
CA GLU A 12 -8.88 -2.89 4.13
C GLU A 12 -8.84 -2.24 2.75
N TYR A 13 -7.79 -1.46 2.53
CA TYR A 13 -7.46 -0.91 1.23
C TYR A 13 -6.06 -1.36 0.86
N TRP A 14 -5.93 -2.12 -0.22
CA TRP A 14 -4.65 -2.64 -0.69
C TRP A 14 -4.20 -1.90 -1.94
N TYR A 15 -2.89 -1.68 -2.04
CA TYR A 15 -2.29 -0.96 -3.15
C TYR A 15 -1.10 -1.74 -3.73
N ILE A 16 -1.12 -1.91 -5.05
CA ILE A 16 0.00 -2.47 -5.83
C ILE A 16 0.36 -1.46 -6.91
N SER A 17 1.52 -0.82 -6.79
CA SER A 17 2.03 0.10 -7.79
C SER A 17 2.29 -0.64 -9.11
N ALA A 18 2.05 0.01 -10.24
CA ALA A 18 2.35 -0.58 -11.53
C ALA A 18 2.63 0.48 -12.61
N PHE A 19 3.33 0.05 -13.64
CA PHE A 19 3.33 0.72 -14.94
C PHE A 19 2.33 0.03 -15.87
N LEU A 20 1.73 0.83 -16.76
CA LEU A 20 0.81 0.39 -17.80
C LEU A 20 1.28 0.94 -19.15
N ASN A 21 1.09 0.15 -20.20
CA ASN A 21 1.16 0.60 -21.58
C ASN A 21 -0.28 0.70 -22.11
N SER A 22 -0.82 1.92 -22.09
CA SER A 22 -2.20 2.24 -22.46
C SER A 22 -2.49 1.98 -23.95
N ASP A 23 -1.47 2.01 -24.82
CA ASP A 23 -1.61 1.64 -26.24
C ASP A 23 -1.92 0.15 -26.44
N LYS A 24 -1.49 -0.71 -25.50
CA LYS A 24 -1.62 -2.17 -25.61
C LYS A 24 -2.83 -2.75 -24.88
N ILE A 25 -3.31 -2.10 -23.82
CA ILE A 25 -4.43 -2.59 -23.04
C ILE A 25 -5.21 -1.44 -22.39
N SER A 26 -6.53 -1.54 -22.42
CA SER A 26 -7.41 -0.56 -21.76
C SER A 26 -7.45 -0.75 -20.24
N GLU A 27 -7.74 0.33 -19.52
CA GLU A 27 -7.89 0.32 -18.05
C GLU A 27 -8.97 -0.66 -17.57
N GLU A 28 -10.09 -0.73 -18.30
CA GLU A 28 -11.19 -1.64 -17.98
C GLU A 28 -10.74 -3.10 -18.14
N GLU A 29 -10.08 -3.41 -19.26
CA GLU A 29 -9.62 -4.76 -19.54
C GLU A 29 -8.59 -5.23 -18.50
N ILE A 30 -7.59 -4.39 -18.18
CA ILE A 30 -6.58 -4.79 -17.20
C ILE A 30 -7.17 -4.94 -15.79
N THR A 31 -8.11 -4.06 -15.40
CA THR A 31 -8.81 -4.19 -14.13
C THR A 31 -9.56 -5.51 -14.04
N ASN A 32 -10.28 -5.91 -15.10
CA ASN A 32 -10.99 -7.18 -15.15
C ASN A 32 -10.05 -8.40 -15.11
N ARG A 33 -8.88 -8.32 -15.78
CA ARG A 33 -7.86 -9.38 -15.73
C ARG A 33 -7.27 -9.52 -14.32
N MET A 34 -6.94 -8.41 -13.66
CA MET A 34 -6.43 -8.41 -12.29
C MET A 34 -7.47 -8.95 -11.31
N ASP A 35 -8.71 -8.50 -11.40
CA ASP A 35 -9.83 -9.00 -10.57
C ASP A 35 -10.03 -10.51 -10.73
N SER A 36 -10.04 -11.00 -11.97
CA SER A 36 -10.16 -12.43 -12.28
C SER A 36 -8.98 -13.24 -11.74
N LEU A 37 -7.76 -12.71 -11.86
CA LEU A 37 -6.56 -13.36 -11.35
C LEU A 37 -6.60 -13.49 -9.82
N VAL A 38 -6.97 -12.41 -9.10
CA VAL A 38 -7.08 -12.44 -7.64
C VAL A 38 -8.16 -13.43 -7.20
N LYS A 39 -9.31 -13.49 -7.89
CA LYS A 39 -10.35 -14.51 -7.65
C LYS A 39 -9.83 -15.93 -7.85
N GLU A 40 -9.10 -16.18 -8.94
CA GLU A 40 -8.49 -17.49 -9.22
C GLU A 40 -7.52 -17.87 -8.08
N ILE A 41 -6.64 -16.96 -7.69
CA ILE A 41 -5.66 -17.19 -6.61
C ILE A 41 -6.39 -17.57 -5.32
N LEU A 42 -7.39 -16.78 -4.89
CA LEU A 42 -8.18 -17.02 -3.68
C LEU A 42 -8.90 -18.36 -3.72
N SER A 43 -9.49 -18.72 -4.87
CA SER A 43 -10.18 -20.00 -5.05
C SER A 43 -9.23 -21.21 -4.97
N SER A 44 -7.95 -21.00 -5.28
CA SER A 44 -6.91 -22.03 -5.24
C SER A 44 -6.21 -22.17 -3.88
N VAL A 45 -6.58 -21.34 -2.89
CA VAL A 45 -6.01 -21.43 -1.55
C VAL A 45 -6.53 -22.70 -0.87
N ASN A 46 -5.61 -23.43 -0.25
CA ASN A 46 -5.91 -24.54 0.63
C ASN A 46 -5.24 -24.29 1.99
N GLU A 47 -5.56 -25.11 2.99
CA GLU A 47 -4.99 -24.94 4.34
C GLU A 47 -3.46 -25.05 4.36
N ASP A 48 -2.84 -25.76 3.41
CA ASP A 48 -1.38 -25.94 3.34
C ASP A 48 -0.65 -24.66 2.91
N LYS A 49 -1.32 -23.76 2.19
CA LYS A 49 -0.78 -22.44 1.83
C LYS A 49 -0.86 -21.42 2.98
N ILE A 50 -1.48 -21.80 4.10
CA ILE A 50 -1.59 -20.96 5.30
C ILE A 50 -0.41 -21.28 6.23
N TYR A 51 0.48 -20.31 6.38
CA TYR A 51 1.63 -20.29 7.27
C TYR A 51 1.25 -20.48 8.74
N SER A 52 0.19 -19.82 9.22
CA SER A 52 -0.19 -19.87 10.64
C SER A 52 -0.91 -21.17 11.01
N LYS A 53 -0.13 -22.20 11.37
CA LYS A 53 -0.67 -23.54 11.74
C LYS A 53 -1.72 -23.50 12.85
N LYS A 54 -1.56 -22.60 13.84
CA LYS A 54 -2.47 -22.48 14.99
C LYS A 54 -3.82 -21.88 14.60
N HIS A 55 -3.84 -21.02 13.60
CA HIS A 55 -5.02 -20.22 13.22
C HIS A 55 -5.53 -20.55 11.82
N LYS A 56 -5.06 -21.66 11.24
CA LYS A 56 -5.27 -22.01 9.84
C LYS A 56 -6.74 -22.04 9.44
N GLU A 57 -7.59 -22.60 10.28
CA GLU A 57 -9.02 -22.76 10.01
C GLU A 57 -9.71 -21.39 9.90
N PHE A 58 -9.38 -20.46 10.78
CA PHE A 58 -9.98 -19.12 10.78
C PHE A 58 -9.50 -18.29 9.58
N ILE A 59 -8.20 -18.36 9.24
CA ILE A 59 -7.64 -17.65 8.08
C ILE A 59 -8.19 -18.24 6.78
N PHE A 60 -8.33 -19.56 6.71
CA PHE A 60 -8.96 -20.21 5.56
C PHE A 60 -10.41 -19.76 5.39
N GLU A 61 -11.15 -19.66 6.49
CA GLU A 61 -12.51 -19.15 6.47
C GLU A 61 -12.56 -17.68 6.02
N MET A 62 -11.61 -16.84 6.47
CA MET A 62 -11.48 -15.45 6.01
C MET A 62 -11.27 -15.39 4.50
N VAL A 63 -10.42 -16.26 3.92
CA VAL A 63 -10.21 -16.36 2.47
C VAL A 63 -11.50 -16.77 1.76
N GLN A 64 -12.27 -17.71 2.29
CA GLN A 64 -13.54 -18.13 1.70
C GLN A 64 -14.64 -17.06 1.77
N LYS A 65 -14.55 -16.15 2.74
CA LYS A 65 -15.53 -15.11 3.03
C LYS A 65 -14.99 -13.70 2.75
N ILE A 66 -13.99 -13.61 1.89
CA ILE A 66 -13.45 -12.33 1.41
C ILE A 66 -14.38 -11.76 0.33
N SER A 67 -14.68 -10.47 0.45
CA SER A 67 -15.28 -9.66 -0.60
C SER A 67 -14.28 -8.59 -1.00
N PHE A 68 -14.11 -8.34 -2.29
CA PHE A 68 -13.26 -7.24 -2.74
C PHE A 68 -13.77 -6.60 -4.03
N LYS A 69 -13.30 -5.37 -4.26
CA LYS A 69 -13.42 -4.64 -5.53
C LYS A 69 -12.04 -4.17 -5.95
N CYS A 70 -11.65 -4.45 -7.20
CA CYS A 70 -10.41 -3.96 -7.81
C CYS A 70 -10.70 -2.78 -8.73
N ASP A 71 -9.88 -1.74 -8.66
CA ASP A 71 -9.89 -0.60 -9.58
C ASP A 71 -8.44 -0.26 -9.99
N TRP A 72 -8.21 0.05 -11.26
CA TRP A 72 -6.99 0.74 -11.70
C TRP A 72 -7.12 2.24 -11.43
N VAL A 73 -6.07 2.86 -10.90
CA VAL A 73 -6.01 4.31 -10.67
C VAL A 73 -4.77 4.87 -11.38
N PRO A 74 -4.94 5.58 -12.52
CA PRO A 74 -3.82 6.27 -13.16
C PRO A 74 -3.33 7.41 -12.26
N TYR A 75 -2.03 7.70 -12.33
CA TYR A 75 -1.44 8.76 -11.52
C TYR A 75 -0.54 9.71 -12.33
N ILE A 76 0.42 9.18 -13.09
CA ILE A 76 1.26 9.96 -13.99
C ILE A 76 1.09 9.39 -15.39
N ASP A 77 0.51 10.17 -16.28
CA ASP A 77 0.34 9.84 -17.69
C ASP A 77 1.53 10.39 -18.51
N ASP A 78 1.58 10.06 -19.81
CA ASP A 78 2.60 10.51 -20.77
C ASP A 78 4.06 10.27 -20.33
N LEU A 79 4.28 9.12 -19.67
CA LEU A 79 5.56 8.73 -19.10
C LEU A 79 6.33 7.83 -20.09
N PRO A 80 7.36 8.27 -20.82
CA PRO A 80 8.10 7.41 -21.75
C PRO A 80 9.08 6.48 -20.99
N TYR A 81 8.57 5.63 -20.12
CA TYR A 81 9.40 4.70 -19.34
C TYR A 81 9.73 3.47 -20.19
N HIS A 82 11.01 3.17 -20.31
CA HIS A 82 11.53 2.00 -20.98
C HIS A 82 12.27 1.14 -19.97
N ASP A 83 11.81 -0.09 -19.78
CA ASP A 83 12.47 -1.06 -18.92
C ASP A 83 13.61 -1.75 -19.70
N GLU A 84 14.84 -1.44 -19.29
CA GLU A 84 16.07 -1.92 -19.90
C GLU A 84 16.28 -3.43 -19.76
N ASN A 85 15.64 -4.07 -18.77
CA ASN A 85 15.75 -5.51 -18.56
C ASN A 85 14.87 -6.29 -19.53
N THR A 86 13.63 -5.84 -19.75
CA THR A 86 12.64 -6.54 -20.57
C THR A 86 12.49 -5.97 -21.98
N ASN A 87 13.08 -4.79 -22.25
CA ASN A 87 12.91 -4.02 -23.47
C ASN A 87 11.44 -3.65 -23.77
N LEU A 88 10.63 -3.55 -22.72
CA LEU A 88 9.24 -3.11 -22.78
C LEU A 88 9.14 -1.63 -22.45
N SER A 89 8.14 -0.97 -23.03
CA SER A 89 7.85 0.44 -22.75
C SER A 89 6.46 0.59 -22.15
N TYR A 90 6.33 1.56 -21.26
CA TYR A 90 5.12 1.92 -20.55
C TYR A 90 4.91 3.43 -20.68
N ASP A 91 3.67 3.88 -20.60
CA ASP A 91 3.26 5.28 -20.79
C ASP A 91 2.55 5.87 -19.56
N THR A 92 2.19 5.01 -18.60
CA THR A 92 1.41 5.41 -17.43
C THR A 92 1.97 4.77 -16.16
N LEU A 93 2.15 5.56 -15.11
CA LEU A 93 2.37 5.09 -13.74
C LEU A 93 1.07 5.20 -12.95
N GLY A 94 0.72 4.15 -12.21
CA GLY A 94 -0.47 4.13 -11.37
C GLY A 94 -0.39 3.06 -10.29
N TYR A 95 -1.56 2.62 -9.84
CA TYR A 95 -1.68 1.51 -8.90
C TYR A 95 -3.03 0.82 -9.01
N PHE A 96 -3.05 -0.49 -8.71
CA PHE A 96 -4.28 -1.22 -8.44
C PHE A 96 -4.71 -0.96 -6.99
N LYS A 97 -5.96 -0.52 -6.82
CA LYS A 97 -6.62 -0.32 -5.54
C LYS A 97 -7.60 -1.47 -5.31
N PHE A 98 -7.43 -2.19 -4.21
CA PHE A 98 -8.41 -3.19 -3.78
C PHE A 98 -9.10 -2.71 -2.52
N LYS A 99 -10.43 -2.57 -2.57
CA LYS A 99 -11.25 -2.40 -1.37
C LYS A 99 -11.68 -3.78 -0.89
N VAL A 100 -11.25 -4.20 0.29
CA VAL A 100 -11.38 -5.58 0.80
C VAL A 100 -12.14 -5.61 2.11
N GLU A 101 -13.07 -6.54 2.23
CA GLU A 101 -13.86 -6.77 3.44
C GLU A 101 -13.99 -8.26 3.71
N TYR A 102 -13.57 -8.71 4.90
CA TYR A 102 -13.80 -10.07 5.37
C TYR A 102 -15.10 -10.18 6.15
N PHE A 103 -15.80 -11.31 5.99
CA PHE A 103 -17.05 -11.61 6.70
C PHE A 103 -18.08 -10.48 6.61
N LYS A 104 -18.23 -9.89 5.42
CA LYS A 104 -19.15 -8.77 5.16
C LYS A 104 -20.57 -9.02 5.73
N ASP A 105 -21.04 -10.26 5.62
CA ASP A 105 -22.37 -10.67 6.07
C ASP A 105 -22.39 -11.34 7.48
N ASP A 106 -21.24 -11.47 8.16
CA ASP A 106 -21.12 -12.09 9.49
C ASP A 106 -20.33 -11.19 10.46
N LEU A 107 -21.06 -10.28 11.12
CA LEU A 107 -20.50 -9.29 12.05
C LEU A 107 -19.83 -9.92 13.28
N ASP A 108 -20.29 -11.09 13.72
CA ASP A 108 -19.75 -11.75 14.91
C ASP A 108 -18.38 -12.38 14.63
N LYS A 109 -18.18 -12.94 13.44
CA LYS A 109 -16.85 -13.37 12.99
C LYS A 109 -15.95 -12.19 12.69
N LYS A 110 -16.50 -11.12 12.11
CA LYS A 110 -15.75 -9.88 11.83
C LYS A 110 -15.11 -9.28 13.09
N LYS A 111 -15.83 -9.26 14.22
CA LYS A 111 -15.30 -8.81 15.53
C LYS A 111 -14.15 -9.68 16.07
N LYS A 112 -14.03 -10.93 15.62
CA LYS A 112 -12.95 -11.84 16.03
C LYS A 112 -11.68 -11.64 15.23
N ILE A 113 -11.71 -10.87 14.15
CA ILE A 113 -10.52 -10.58 13.36
C ILE A 113 -9.51 -9.81 14.23
N LYS A 114 -8.31 -10.37 14.33
CA LYS A 114 -7.17 -9.77 15.00
C LYS A 114 -6.09 -9.39 13.97
N PRO A 115 -5.21 -8.43 14.30
CA PRO A 115 -4.20 -7.91 13.36
C PRO A 115 -3.31 -8.96 12.72
N TYR A 116 -2.96 -9.98 13.49
CA TYR A 116 -2.04 -11.04 13.06
C TYR A 116 -2.65 -11.98 12.01
N PHE A 117 -3.96 -11.94 11.76
CA PHE A 117 -4.59 -12.66 10.65
C PHE A 117 -4.51 -11.90 9.32
N LEU A 118 -4.49 -10.57 9.38
CA LEU A 118 -4.65 -9.70 8.23
C LEU A 118 -3.45 -9.76 7.27
N GLN A 119 -2.28 -10.16 7.78
CA GLN A 119 -1.03 -10.10 7.02
C GLN A 119 -0.94 -11.19 5.95
N GLU A 120 -1.58 -12.33 6.22
CA GLU A 120 -1.31 -13.59 5.54
C GLU A 120 -1.99 -13.65 4.18
N ILE A 121 -3.19 -13.10 4.07
CA ILE A 121 -3.97 -13.12 2.82
C ILE A 121 -3.28 -12.26 1.74
N PRO A 122 -2.86 -11.01 2.00
CA PRO A 122 -2.14 -10.24 0.99
C PRO A 122 -0.79 -10.86 0.63
N TYR A 123 -0.13 -11.57 1.54
CA TYR A 123 1.08 -12.33 1.22
C TYR A 123 0.79 -13.48 0.24
N ILE A 124 -0.28 -14.24 0.48
CA ILE A 124 -0.76 -15.29 -0.44
C ILE A 124 -1.10 -14.69 -1.81
N ILE A 125 -1.81 -13.55 -1.84
CA ILE A 125 -2.15 -12.85 -3.08
C ILE A 125 -0.90 -12.41 -3.83
N ARG A 126 0.03 -11.71 -3.18
CA ARG A 126 1.28 -11.26 -3.80
C ARG A 126 2.04 -12.41 -4.44
N ASN A 127 2.23 -13.52 -3.71
CA ASN A 127 2.93 -14.69 -4.22
C ASN A 127 2.17 -15.35 -5.36
N GLY A 128 0.83 -15.40 -5.28
CA GLY A 128 -0.02 -15.90 -6.34
C GLY A 128 0.11 -15.08 -7.62
N ILE A 129 0.08 -13.75 -7.51
CA ILE A 129 0.26 -12.83 -8.64
C ILE A 129 1.67 -13.00 -9.21
N ASN A 130 2.71 -13.04 -8.38
CA ASN A 130 4.09 -13.22 -8.84
C ASN A 130 4.31 -14.52 -9.64
N ASN A 131 3.63 -15.60 -9.24
CA ASN A 131 3.71 -16.88 -9.97
C ASN A 131 2.86 -16.92 -11.25
N ALA A 132 1.91 -15.98 -11.39
CA ALA A 132 0.94 -15.94 -12.47
C ALA A 132 0.99 -14.64 -13.28
N GLU A 133 2.03 -13.81 -13.09
CA GLU A 133 2.14 -12.47 -13.66
C GLU A 133 2.02 -12.49 -15.19
N LYS A 134 2.60 -13.51 -15.84
CA LYS A 134 2.49 -13.74 -17.28
C LYS A 134 1.05 -13.87 -17.81
N LYS A 135 0.07 -14.14 -16.95
CA LYS A 135 -1.35 -14.19 -17.32
C LYS A 135 -1.97 -12.79 -17.47
N LEU A 136 -1.38 -11.76 -16.87
CA LEU A 136 -1.91 -10.40 -16.95
C LEU A 136 -1.69 -9.85 -18.36
N THR A 137 -0.44 -9.60 -18.75
CA THR A 137 0.02 -9.17 -20.09
C THR A 137 1.41 -8.52 -19.94
N ASP A 138 2.21 -8.50 -21.02
CA ASP A 138 3.46 -7.71 -21.08
C ASP A 138 3.20 -6.18 -21.19
N ALA A 139 1.94 -5.76 -21.13
CA ALA A 139 1.55 -4.34 -21.07
C ALA A 139 1.50 -3.78 -19.64
N VAL A 140 1.76 -4.60 -18.62
CA VAL A 140 1.79 -4.20 -17.21
C VAL A 140 3.06 -4.66 -16.54
N TYR A 141 3.65 -3.78 -15.73
CA TYR A 141 4.76 -4.11 -14.85
C TYR A 141 4.43 -3.75 -13.41
N LEU A 142 4.32 -4.75 -12.54
CA LEU A 142 3.87 -4.61 -11.16
C LEU A 142 5.02 -4.47 -10.18
N ASP A 143 4.83 -3.68 -9.12
CA ASP A 143 5.71 -3.69 -7.94
C ASP A 143 5.43 -4.92 -7.05
N LEU A 144 5.91 -6.08 -7.49
CA LEU A 144 5.82 -7.33 -6.72
C LEU A 144 7.04 -7.59 -5.85
N GLU A 145 8.10 -6.80 -5.96
CA GLU A 145 9.22 -6.88 -5.03
C GLU A 145 8.84 -6.33 -3.65
N SER A 146 8.11 -5.21 -3.63
CA SER A 146 7.57 -4.65 -2.40
C SER A 146 6.41 -5.51 -1.86
N PRO A 147 6.13 -5.46 -0.54
CA PRO A 147 4.87 -5.96 -0.03
C PRO A 147 3.69 -5.13 -0.56
N ILE A 148 2.53 -5.76 -0.72
CA ILE A 148 1.27 -5.05 -0.97
C ILE A 148 1.05 -4.06 0.18
N TYR A 149 0.87 -2.78 -0.14
CA TYR A 149 0.65 -1.78 0.90
C TYR A 149 -0.80 -1.86 1.38
N ILE A 150 -1.00 -1.99 2.69
CA ILE A 150 -2.35 -2.20 3.25
C ILE A 150 -2.69 -1.13 4.28
N PHE A 151 -3.82 -0.47 4.07
CA PHE A 151 -4.50 0.30 5.11
C PHE A 151 -5.59 -0.55 5.74
N VAL A 152 -5.43 -0.89 7.01
CA VAL A 152 -6.50 -1.51 7.79
C VAL A 152 -7.29 -0.42 8.49
N THR A 153 -8.61 -0.54 8.46
CA THR A 153 -9.50 0.43 9.06
C THR A 153 -10.30 -0.18 10.20
N SER A 154 -10.58 0.64 11.20
CA SER A 154 -11.41 0.30 12.35
C SER A 154 -12.41 1.42 12.62
N ASN A 155 -13.67 1.04 12.86
CA ASN A 155 -14.73 1.99 13.16
C ASN A 155 -15.20 1.94 14.63
N GLY A 156 -14.55 1.14 15.48
CA GLY A 156 -15.01 0.92 16.85
C GLY A 156 -13.97 0.26 17.75
N THR A 157 -14.20 0.39 19.05
CA THR A 157 -13.35 -0.19 20.11
C THR A 157 -14.20 -0.89 21.17
N ASN A 158 -13.57 -1.78 21.92
CA ASN A 158 -14.11 -2.34 23.15
C ASN A 158 -13.11 -2.05 24.30
N PRO A 159 -13.48 -1.22 25.31
CA PRO A 159 -14.75 -0.51 25.45
C PRO A 159 -14.96 0.58 24.36
N PRO A 160 -16.22 0.94 24.04
CA PRO A 160 -16.54 1.96 23.04
C PRO A 160 -16.22 3.38 23.52
N ASP A 161 -16.29 4.35 22.60
CA ASP A 161 -16.24 5.80 22.86
C ASP A 161 -14.99 6.30 23.60
N ILE A 162 -13.83 5.71 23.28
CA ILE A 162 -12.56 6.15 23.84
C ILE A 162 -12.16 7.50 23.23
N MET A 163 -11.91 8.47 24.11
CA MET A 163 -11.25 9.72 23.76
C MET A 163 -9.74 9.51 23.74
N TRP A 164 -9.14 9.63 22.58
CA TRP A 164 -7.72 9.35 22.36
C TRP A 164 -6.83 10.51 22.81
N THR A 165 -6.68 10.68 24.12
CA THR A 165 -5.66 11.57 24.70
C THR A 165 -4.27 10.94 24.65
N GLN A 166 -3.23 11.75 24.87
CA GLN A 166 -1.86 11.23 24.97
C GLN A 166 -1.70 10.22 26.10
N GLU A 167 -2.40 10.39 27.24
CA GLU A 167 -2.36 9.39 28.32
C GLU A 167 -3.01 8.08 27.89
N LYS A 168 -4.16 8.13 27.19
CA LYS A 168 -4.86 6.92 26.71
C LYS A 168 -4.06 6.16 25.67
N ILE A 169 -3.36 6.86 24.78
CA ILE A 169 -2.43 6.22 23.83
C ILE A 169 -1.29 5.52 24.58
N LYS A 170 -0.72 6.13 25.63
CA LYS A 170 0.32 5.49 26.44
C LYS A 170 -0.20 4.29 27.22
N GLU A 171 -1.40 4.39 27.80
CA GLU A 171 -2.07 3.30 28.52
C GLU A 171 -2.28 2.08 27.63
N HIS A 172 -2.75 2.29 26.39
CA HIS A 172 -3.09 1.20 25.47
C HIS A 172 -2.01 0.91 24.41
N LYS A 173 -0.76 1.33 24.65
CA LYS A 173 0.38 1.18 23.74
C LYS A 173 0.52 -0.23 23.16
N LYS A 174 0.35 -1.26 24.01
CA LYS A 174 0.52 -2.66 23.61
C LYS A 174 -0.56 -3.09 22.60
N SER A 175 -1.83 -2.77 22.84
CA SER A 175 -2.92 -3.07 21.92
C SER A 175 -2.74 -2.34 20.58
N LEU A 176 -2.36 -1.05 20.63
CA LEU A 176 -2.07 -0.25 19.45
C LEU A 176 -0.92 -0.82 18.62
N ALA A 177 0.14 -1.33 19.26
CA ALA A 177 1.30 -1.89 18.57
C ALA A 177 0.92 -3.01 17.58
N TYR A 178 -0.02 -3.87 17.94
CA TYR A 178 -0.44 -4.97 17.05
C TYR A 178 -1.14 -4.48 15.77
N TRP A 179 -1.93 -3.40 15.85
CA TRP A 179 -2.63 -2.83 14.70
C TRP A 179 -1.75 -1.89 13.88
N THR A 180 -0.79 -1.24 14.51
CA THR A 180 0.13 -0.29 13.85
C THR A 180 1.31 -0.97 13.19
N VAL A 181 1.57 -2.25 13.46
CA VAL A 181 2.69 -3.01 12.88
C VAL A 181 2.18 -4.24 12.15
N LEU A 182 1.28 -4.01 11.19
CA LEU A 182 0.72 -5.07 10.37
C LEU A 182 1.73 -5.63 9.36
N TYR A 183 2.79 -4.91 9.02
CA TYR A 183 3.82 -5.44 8.11
C TYR A 183 5.21 -4.99 8.58
N SER A 184 5.64 -5.53 9.72
CA SER A 184 7.07 -5.63 10.03
C SER A 184 7.56 -6.99 9.58
N GLY A 185 8.31 -7.06 8.48
CA GLY A 185 9.25 -8.15 8.32
C GLY A 185 10.12 -8.20 9.58
N GLN A 186 10.29 -9.39 10.15
CA GLN A 186 11.04 -9.61 11.39
C GLN A 186 12.44 -8.97 11.32
N TRP A 187 12.61 -7.78 11.89
CA TRP A 187 13.87 -7.20 12.37
C TRP A 187 13.55 -6.34 13.60
N GLU A 188 14.51 -6.19 14.52
CA GLU A 188 14.41 -5.55 15.86
C GLU A 188 14.13 -4.03 15.84
N ASP A 189 13.43 -3.51 14.84
CA ASP A 189 13.31 -2.07 14.60
C ASP A 189 12.25 -1.37 15.47
N TYR A 190 11.88 -1.99 16.59
CA TYR A 190 10.94 -1.43 17.55
C TYR A 190 11.69 -0.67 18.65
N SER A 191 12.24 0.50 18.32
CA SER A 191 12.73 1.42 19.36
C SER A 191 11.56 2.18 20.00
N SER A 192 11.57 2.31 21.31
CA SER A 192 10.64 3.17 22.06
C SER A 192 10.61 4.61 21.55
N LYS A 193 11.73 5.06 20.95
CA LYS A 193 11.93 6.38 20.36
C LYS A 193 11.04 6.64 19.14
N LEU A 194 10.96 5.71 18.18
CA LEU A 194 10.11 5.85 16.99
C LEU A 194 8.62 5.90 17.37
N TYR A 195 8.22 5.12 18.37
CA TYR A 195 6.89 5.20 18.95
C TYR A 195 6.63 6.55 19.63
N GLU A 196 7.58 7.04 20.43
CA GLU A 196 7.47 8.32 21.12
C GLU A 196 7.40 9.51 20.17
N GLU A 197 8.16 9.50 19.07
CA GLU A 197 8.11 10.52 18.02
C GLU A 197 6.76 10.51 17.28
N ARG A 198 6.19 9.33 17.02
CA ARG A 198 4.89 9.19 16.34
C ARG A 198 3.69 9.60 17.20
N ILE A 199 3.78 9.50 18.52
CA ILE A 199 2.74 9.96 19.46
C ILE A 199 2.96 11.40 19.94
N LYS A 200 4.11 12.03 19.62
CA LYS A 200 4.45 13.37 20.10
C LYS A 200 3.60 14.41 19.37
N GLY A 201 2.77 15.14 20.12
CA GLY A 201 2.07 16.32 19.61
C GLY A 201 0.59 16.15 19.23
N ASN A 202 -0.07 15.05 19.61
CA ASN A 202 -1.50 14.82 19.39
C ASN A 202 -1.97 15.24 17.98
N LEU A 203 -1.54 14.47 17.01
CA LEU A 203 -1.39 14.90 15.63
C LEU A 203 -2.66 14.65 14.76
N SER A 204 -3.76 14.20 15.36
CA SER A 204 -5.11 14.38 14.82
C SER A 204 -5.86 15.36 15.71
N ASN A 205 -6.45 16.40 15.13
CA ASN A 205 -7.18 17.42 15.88
C ASN A 205 -8.60 16.95 16.26
N ARG A 206 -8.77 15.64 16.52
CA ARG A 206 -10.03 15.00 16.90
C ARG A 206 -9.73 13.82 17.82
N LEU A 207 -10.17 13.89 19.06
CA LEU A 207 -10.06 12.81 20.07
C LEU A 207 -10.80 11.51 19.66
N SER A 208 -11.43 11.49 18.50
CA SER A 208 -12.23 10.41 17.94
C SER A 208 -11.55 9.66 16.79
N GLU A 209 -10.29 9.98 16.43
CA GLU A 209 -9.57 9.34 15.32
C GLU A 209 -8.09 9.08 15.65
N LEU A 210 -7.55 7.94 15.18
CA LEU A 210 -6.13 7.60 15.24
C LEU A 210 -5.63 7.20 13.86
N HIS A 211 -4.57 7.82 13.40
CA HIS A 211 -3.95 7.50 12.11
C HIS A 211 -2.49 7.12 12.33
N TYR A 212 -2.11 5.96 11.79
CA TYR A 212 -0.74 5.48 11.82
C TYR A 212 -0.37 5.01 10.42
N ILE A 213 0.71 5.54 9.87
CA ILE A 213 1.17 5.19 8.54
C ILE A 213 2.62 4.76 8.70
N ASN A 214 2.93 3.58 8.19
CA ASN A 214 4.26 3.00 8.17
C ASN A 214 4.68 2.74 6.73
N ARG A 215 5.95 2.37 6.58
CA ARG A 215 6.57 2.05 5.30
C ARG A 215 5.78 1.05 4.45
N ASN A 216 5.20 0.02 5.08
CA ASN A 216 4.53 -1.08 4.39
C ASN A 216 3.06 -1.25 4.75
N SER A 217 2.53 -0.45 5.68
CA SER A 217 1.13 -0.56 6.11
C SER A 217 0.66 0.68 6.85
N GLY A 218 -0.64 0.92 6.84
CA GLY A 218 -1.32 1.92 7.63
C GLY A 218 -2.44 1.34 8.47
N PHE A 219 -2.75 2.02 9.56
CA PHE A 219 -3.90 1.76 10.41
C PHE A 219 -4.67 3.06 10.64
N VAL A 220 -5.97 3.02 10.37
CA VAL A 220 -6.88 4.14 10.61
C VAL A 220 -8.00 3.68 11.53
N TYR A 221 -8.09 4.27 12.71
CA TYR A 221 -9.28 4.20 13.54
C TYR A 221 -10.05 5.51 13.44
N MET A 222 -11.36 5.43 13.26
CA MET A 222 -12.28 6.55 13.46
C MET A 222 -13.49 6.04 14.23
N ALA A 223 -13.97 6.80 15.21
CA ALA A 223 -15.25 6.47 15.86
C ALA A 223 -16.37 6.36 14.80
N GLU A 224 -17.31 5.42 15.01
CA GLU A 224 -18.32 5.00 14.04
C GLU A 224 -18.99 6.16 13.30
N TYR A 225 -19.53 7.14 14.03
CA TYR A 225 -20.14 8.33 13.45
C TYR A 225 -19.20 9.08 12.47
N ASN A 226 -17.93 9.26 12.84
CA ASN A 226 -16.99 9.96 11.95
C ASN A 226 -16.58 9.11 10.77
N TYR A 227 -16.51 7.79 10.96
CA TYR A 227 -16.21 6.86 9.87
C TYR A 227 -17.28 6.97 8.78
N GLU A 228 -18.56 6.84 9.16
CA GLU A 228 -19.68 6.86 8.21
C GLU A 228 -19.83 8.21 7.48
N ASN A 229 -19.56 9.32 8.15
CA ASN A 229 -19.78 10.65 7.58
C ASN A 229 -18.56 11.24 6.86
N TYR A 230 -17.33 10.79 7.18
CA TYR A 230 -16.12 11.47 6.70
C TYR A 230 -15.04 10.52 6.15
N PHE A 231 -15.10 9.21 6.35
CA PHE A 231 -14.01 8.34 5.89
C PHE A 231 -13.83 8.41 4.37
N ASP A 232 -14.89 8.14 3.60
CA ASP A 232 -14.80 8.16 2.13
C ASP A 232 -14.54 9.57 1.58
N ALA A 233 -15.24 10.58 2.09
CA ALA A 233 -15.14 11.96 1.59
C ALA A 233 -13.81 12.65 1.94
N TYR A 234 -13.16 12.23 3.04
CA TYR A 234 -11.97 12.90 3.55
C TYR A 234 -10.74 11.96 3.65
N MET A 235 -10.84 10.83 4.33
CA MET A 235 -9.67 9.96 4.56
C MET A 235 -9.14 9.32 3.29
N VAL A 236 -10.02 8.89 2.39
CA VAL A 236 -9.60 8.23 1.15
C VAL A 236 -8.72 9.17 0.31
N GLY A 237 -9.21 10.37 -0.02
CA GLY A 237 -8.49 11.31 -0.89
C GLY A 237 -7.33 12.05 -0.23
N ASN A 238 -7.35 12.25 1.10
CA ASN A 238 -6.33 13.06 1.79
C ASN A 238 -5.27 12.22 2.52
N VAL A 239 -5.46 10.91 2.67
CA VAL A 239 -4.54 10.05 3.44
C VAL A 239 -4.18 8.78 2.68
N LEU A 240 -5.17 8.00 2.27
CA LEU A 240 -4.94 6.71 1.63
C LEU A 240 -4.34 6.88 0.24
N GLU A 241 -4.98 7.69 -0.63
CA GLU A 241 -4.52 7.91 -2.00
C GLU A 241 -3.16 8.61 -2.10
N PRO A 242 -2.86 9.67 -1.33
CA PRO A 242 -1.53 10.27 -1.30
C PRO A 242 -0.44 9.26 -0.91
N THR A 243 -0.72 8.35 0.03
CA THR A 243 0.22 7.30 0.43
C THR A 243 0.47 6.31 -0.71
N ALA A 244 -0.58 5.90 -1.44
CA ALA A 244 -0.46 5.05 -2.62
C ALA A 244 0.34 5.73 -3.75
N ARG A 245 0.11 7.02 -3.98
CA ARG A 245 0.87 7.83 -4.96
C ARG A 245 2.35 7.90 -4.62
N MET A 246 2.71 8.13 -3.35
CA MET A 246 4.12 8.13 -2.93
C MET A 246 4.77 6.75 -3.12
N ARG A 247 4.03 5.69 -2.81
CA ARG A 247 4.48 4.32 -3.08
C ARG A 247 4.74 4.07 -4.57
N SER A 248 3.89 4.59 -5.47
CA SER A 248 4.14 4.54 -6.92
C SER A 248 5.38 5.33 -7.33
N ILE A 249 5.64 6.50 -6.73
CA ILE A 249 6.87 7.26 -7.02
C ILE A 249 8.12 6.53 -6.53
N ILE A 250 8.08 5.93 -5.34
CA ILE A 250 9.20 5.14 -4.81
C ILE A 250 9.49 3.95 -5.74
N PHE A 251 8.45 3.25 -6.18
CA PHE A 251 8.58 2.20 -7.18
C PHE A 251 9.22 2.71 -8.46
N PHE A 252 8.74 3.85 -8.99
CA PHE A 252 9.29 4.44 -10.19
C PHE A 252 10.77 4.83 -10.05
N LEU A 253 11.14 5.46 -8.95
CA LEU A 253 12.54 5.80 -8.66
C LEU A 253 13.43 4.56 -8.60
N ARG A 254 12.94 3.45 -8.00
CA ARG A 254 13.67 2.18 -7.98
C ARG A 254 13.85 1.63 -9.39
N SER A 255 12.79 1.58 -10.20
CA SER A 255 12.84 1.07 -11.57
C SER A 255 13.75 1.88 -12.49
N ILE A 256 13.79 3.21 -12.33
CA ILE A 256 14.79 4.06 -13.01
C ILE A 256 16.21 3.69 -12.58
N ASN A 257 16.46 3.53 -11.28
CA ASN A 257 17.80 3.19 -10.78
C ASN A 257 18.26 1.82 -11.29
N GLU A 258 17.39 0.82 -11.32
CA GLU A 258 17.68 -0.50 -11.90
C GLU A 258 18.02 -0.39 -13.40
N SER A 259 17.24 0.39 -14.15
CA SER A 259 17.50 0.64 -15.58
C SER A 259 18.84 1.36 -15.79
N LEU A 260 19.16 2.34 -14.94
CA LEU A 260 20.45 3.04 -14.96
C LEU A 260 21.62 2.09 -14.70
N ASP A 261 21.51 1.22 -13.71
CA ASP A 261 22.56 0.25 -13.37
C ASP A 261 22.81 -0.72 -14.53
N LEU A 262 21.76 -1.17 -15.23
CA LEU A 262 21.87 -2.01 -16.42
C LEU A 262 22.58 -1.28 -17.58
N ILE A 263 22.21 -0.02 -17.83
CA ILE A 263 22.90 0.82 -18.83
C ILE A 263 24.38 0.97 -18.46
N PHE A 264 24.70 1.25 -17.19
CA PHE A 264 26.09 1.34 -16.73
C PHE A 264 26.85 0.04 -16.91
N LEU A 265 26.27 -1.12 -16.58
CA LEU A 265 26.93 -2.41 -16.81
C LEU A 265 27.18 -2.67 -18.31
N SER A 266 26.20 -2.39 -19.17
CA SER A 266 26.30 -2.59 -20.62
C SER A 266 27.39 -1.73 -21.27
N THR A 267 27.60 -0.51 -20.76
CA THR A 267 28.67 0.40 -21.25
C THR A 267 30.09 -0.08 -20.89
N HIS A 268 30.23 -0.95 -19.90
CA HIS A 268 31.53 -1.53 -19.50
C HIS A 268 31.81 -2.88 -20.17
N SER A 269 30.77 -3.61 -20.60
CA SER A 269 30.89 -4.96 -21.18
C SER A 269 30.99 -4.99 -22.70
N GLU A 270 30.41 -4.00 -23.41
CA GLU A 270 30.46 -3.94 -24.88
C GLU A 270 31.32 -2.77 -25.41
N SER A 271 32.24 -3.11 -26.31
CA SER A 271 32.98 -2.12 -27.10
C SER A 271 32.01 -1.27 -27.93
N VAL A 272 31.85 0.00 -27.53
CA VAL A 272 31.09 1.05 -28.22
C VAL A 272 29.59 0.80 -28.22
N VAL A 273 28.93 1.11 -27.09
CA VAL A 273 27.53 1.54 -27.13
C VAL A 273 27.43 2.70 -28.13
N ASN A 274 26.56 2.56 -29.13
CA ASN A 274 26.29 3.61 -30.11
C ASN A 274 25.95 4.90 -29.36
N LEU A 275 26.84 5.90 -29.44
CA LEU A 275 26.73 7.17 -28.71
C LEU A 275 25.34 7.81 -28.86
N VAL A 276 24.74 7.68 -30.04
CA VAL A 276 23.40 8.21 -30.33
C VAL A 276 22.32 7.56 -29.45
N ASN A 277 22.39 6.23 -29.26
CA ASN A 277 21.43 5.52 -28.41
C ASN A 277 21.62 5.91 -26.94
N LEU A 278 22.87 6.08 -26.50
CA LEU A 278 23.18 6.48 -25.13
C LEU A 278 22.72 7.93 -24.85
N GLU A 279 22.90 8.84 -25.80
CA GLU A 279 22.39 10.21 -25.72
C GLU A 279 20.85 10.25 -25.64
N SER A 280 20.16 9.41 -26.43
CA SER A 280 18.70 9.29 -26.35
C SER A 280 18.25 8.81 -24.97
N LYS A 281 18.85 7.74 -24.44
CA LYS A 281 18.52 7.22 -23.11
C LYS A 281 18.77 8.24 -22.00
N ILE A 282 19.88 8.98 -22.05
CA ILE A 282 20.16 10.07 -21.10
C ILE A 282 19.10 11.18 -21.21
N LYS A 283 18.66 11.53 -22.42
CA LYS A 283 17.61 12.52 -22.63
C LYS A 283 16.28 12.07 -22.01
N ASP A 284 15.90 10.82 -22.22
CA ASP A 284 14.67 10.26 -21.67
C ASP A 284 14.73 10.22 -20.14
N LEU A 285 15.85 9.78 -19.56
CA LEU A 285 16.07 9.80 -18.11
C LEU A 285 16.01 11.23 -17.51
N ARG A 286 16.53 12.24 -18.22
CA ARG A 286 16.41 13.64 -17.79
C ARG A 286 14.95 14.11 -17.83
N TYR A 287 14.18 13.68 -18.83
CA TYR A 287 12.76 13.97 -18.92
C TYR A 287 11.97 13.30 -17.78
N LEU A 288 12.19 12.00 -17.54
CA LEU A 288 11.59 11.26 -16.42
C LEU A 288 11.94 11.91 -15.07
N ARG A 289 13.20 12.32 -14.88
CA ARG A 289 13.60 13.09 -13.69
C ARG A 289 12.81 14.38 -13.54
N GLY A 290 12.60 15.12 -14.63
CA GLY A 290 11.79 16.34 -14.62
C GLY A 290 10.35 16.08 -14.19
N ILE A 291 9.73 15.01 -14.71
CA ILE A 291 8.38 14.57 -14.32
C ILE A 291 8.33 14.25 -12.83
N ILE A 292 9.29 13.46 -12.33
CA ILE A 292 9.34 13.10 -10.90
C ILE A 292 9.52 14.34 -10.03
N GLN A 293 10.42 15.25 -10.40
CA GLN A 293 10.64 16.48 -9.64
C GLN A 293 9.40 17.37 -9.60
N SER A 294 8.69 17.52 -10.73
CA SER A 294 7.43 18.26 -10.78
C SER A 294 6.37 17.62 -9.91
N THR A 295 6.22 16.30 -10.01
CA THR A 295 5.23 15.53 -9.26
C THR A 295 5.50 15.58 -7.75
N LEU A 296 6.76 15.40 -7.35
CA LEU A 296 7.19 15.54 -5.96
C LEU A 296 6.96 16.98 -5.47
N SER A 297 7.22 18.00 -6.29
CA SER A 297 6.95 19.40 -5.91
C SER A 297 5.47 19.59 -5.61
N THR A 298 4.56 19.06 -6.42
CA THR A 298 3.12 19.13 -6.15
C THR A 298 2.75 18.44 -4.84
N ILE A 299 3.31 17.25 -4.57
CA ILE A 299 3.13 16.57 -3.28
C ILE A 299 3.66 17.44 -2.13
N TYR A 300 4.86 17.98 -2.24
CA TYR A 300 5.45 18.82 -1.20
C TYR A 300 4.64 20.10 -0.98
N ASP A 301 4.14 20.72 -2.05
CA ASP A 301 3.26 21.88 -1.96
C ASP A 301 1.94 21.50 -1.26
N GLU A 302 1.28 20.42 -1.65
CA GLU A 302 0.10 19.88 -0.97
C GLU A 302 0.39 19.61 0.52
N LEU A 303 1.58 19.07 0.83
CA LEU A 303 2.03 18.80 2.18
C LEU A 303 2.30 20.06 3.00
N ILE A 304 2.82 21.11 2.37
CA ILE A 304 3.05 22.43 2.97
C ILE A 304 1.71 23.13 3.20
N TYR A 305 0.75 23.00 2.27
CA TYR A 305 -0.60 23.53 2.41
C TYR A 305 -1.43 22.76 3.45
N ASN A 306 -1.15 21.47 3.64
CA ASN A 306 -1.81 20.67 4.66
C ASN A 306 -1.39 21.14 6.06
N ARG A 307 -2.25 21.92 6.71
CA ARG A 307 -1.99 22.52 8.03
C ARG A 307 -1.85 21.50 9.16
N ARG A 308 -2.08 20.21 8.90
CA ARG A 308 -1.94 19.14 9.90
C ARG A 308 -0.51 18.60 9.85
N GLN A 309 0.31 19.07 10.79
CA GLN A 309 1.73 18.69 10.97
C GLN A 309 2.01 17.18 10.90
N HIS A 310 1.02 16.33 11.21
CA HIS A 310 1.11 14.88 11.15
C HIS A 310 1.33 14.33 9.75
N TYR A 311 0.45 14.71 8.83
CA TYR A 311 0.46 14.13 7.49
C TYR A 311 1.70 14.60 6.74
N THR A 312 2.07 15.86 6.91
CA THR A 312 3.35 16.40 6.43
C THR A 312 4.54 15.60 6.97
N SER A 313 4.60 15.32 8.27
CA SER A 313 5.71 14.55 8.86
C SER A 313 5.76 13.10 8.35
N VAL A 314 4.60 12.43 8.31
CA VAL A 314 4.48 11.04 7.86
C VAL A 314 4.91 10.86 6.41
N LEU A 315 4.41 11.71 5.52
CA LEU A 315 4.66 11.62 4.09
C LEU A 315 6.10 12.07 3.73
N ASN A 316 6.72 12.94 4.53
CA ASN A 316 8.15 13.25 4.40
C ASN A 316 9.07 12.08 4.80
N HIS A 317 8.56 11.09 5.55
CA HIS A 317 9.32 9.94 6.06
C HIS A 317 9.07 8.64 5.26
N LEU A 318 8.11 8.63 4.35
CA LEU A 318 7.92 7.58 3.35
C LEU A 318 8.89 7.81 2.18
#